data_AF-A0A347Z9I3-F1
#
_entry.id   AF-A0A347Z9I3-F1
#
_cell.length_a   1.000
_cell.length_b   1.000
_cell.length_c   1.000
_cell.angle_alpha   90.00
_cell.angle_beta   90.00
_cell.angle_gamma   90.00
#
_symmetry.space_group_name_H-M   'P 1'
#
loop_
_entity.id
_entity.type
_entity.pdbx_description
1 polymer ?
#
loop_
_entity_poly.entity_id
_entity_poly.type
_entity_poly.pdbx_seq_one_letter_code
_entity_poly.pdbx_strand_id
1 'polypeptide(L)' 'FILIISSPFQEVEACFRKEPFDGRCIDPRNEYCVTLFKEVLNEKTAFNCTCQTLHSRANCRCQLARKC' A
#
# COMPACT_ATOMS: atom_id res chain seq x y z
N PHE A 1 20.64 -24.93 10.19
CA PHE A 1 20.36 -23.48 10.27
C PHE A 1 18.86 -23.30 10.14
N ILE A 2 18.20 -22.97 11.24
CA ILE A 2 16.73 -22.97 11.35
C ILE A 2 16.24 -21.53 11.04
N LEU A 3 15.44 -21.38 9.98
CA LEU A 3 14.80 -20.13 9.54
C LEU A 3 13.36 -20.09 10.07
N ILE A 4 13.10 -19.35 11.15
CA ILE A 4 11.84 -19.36 11.93
C ILE A 4 11.80 -18.04 12.75
N ILE A 5 10.80 -17.15 12.77
CA ILE A 5 9.48 -17.00 12.11
C ILE A 5 9.10 -15.50 12.17
N SER A 6 8.34 -15.06 11.18
CA SER A 6 7.28 -14.03 11.22
C SER A 6 7.13 -13.20 12.49
N SER A 7 7.42 -11.89 12.40
CA SER A 7 6.87 -10.93 13.36
C SER A 7 5.39 -10.67 13.04
N PRO A 8 4.46 -10.89 14.00
CA PRO A 8 3.11 -10.36 13.91
C PRO A 8 3.18 -8.91 14.41
N PHE A 9 3.56 -7.98 13.55
CA PHE A 9 3.45 -6.57 13.92
C PHE A 9 1.95 -6.24 13.96
N GLN A 10 1.42 -6.11 15.18
CA GLN A 10 0.07 -5.66 15.47
C GLN A 10 -0.14 -4.28 14.85
N GLU A 11 -0.67 -4.25 13.65
CA GLU A 11 -1.30 -3.05 13.13
C GLU A 11 -2.73 -3.09 13.65
N VAL A 12 -3.05 -2.12 14.51
CA VAL A 12 -4.41 -1.60 14.76
C VAL A 12 -5.27 -1.90 13.53
N GLU A 13 -6.44 -2.53 13.70
CA GLU A 13 -7.33 -3.12 12.68
C GLU A 13 -7.82 -2.13 11.59
N ALA A 14 -6.89 -1.42 10.97
CA ALA A 14 -7.02 -0.62 9.79
C ALA A 14 -6.64 -1.56 8.65
N CYS A 15 -7.59 -1.80 7.74
CA CYS A 15 -7.38 -2.64 6.59
C CYS A 15 -6.37 -1.95 5.66
N PHE A 16 -5.15 -2.49 5.57
CA PHE A 16 -4.14 -1.96 4.66
C PHE A 16 -4.03 -2.87 3.45
N ARG A 17 -4.15 -2.29 2.26
CA ARG A 17 -3.90 -2.98 1.00
C ARG A 17 -2.63 -2.44 0.35
N LYS A 18 -1.80 -3.34 -0.15
CA LYS A 18 -0.49 -3.07 -0.75
C LYS A 18 -0.51 -3.50 -2.20
N GLU A 19 -0.11 -2.60 -3.08
CA GLU A 19 -0.19 -2.81 -4.53
C GLU A 19 1.13 -2.37 -5.16
N PRO A 20 1.89 -3.33 -5.72
CA PRO A 20 3.11 -3.04 -6.46
C PRO A 20 2.76 -2.47 -7.84
N PHE A 21 3.53 -1.49 -8.29
CA PHE A 21 3.48 -1.01 -9.66
C PHE A 21 4.90 -0.80 -10.21
N ASP A 22 5.03 -0.91 -11.53
CA ASP A 22 6.29 -0.68 -12.22
C ASP A 22 6.55 0.82 -12.31
N GLY A 23 7.74 1.26 -11.86
CA GLY A 23 8.08 2.68 -11.77
C GLY A 23 8.50 3.12 -10.36
N ARG A 24 8.52 4.44 -10.16
CA ARG A 24 8.91 5.08 -8.88
C ARG A 24 7.73 5.84 -8.29
N CYS A 25 7.81 6.11 -6.99
CA CYS A 25 6.89 7.04 -6.34
C CYS A 25 7.11 8.44 -6.91
N ILE A 26 6.13 8.96 -7.63
CA ILE A 26 6.15 10.33 -8.19
C ILE A 26 5.51 11.27 -7.17
N ASP A 27 6.16 12.39 -6.87
CA ASP A 27 5.61 13.41 -5.99
C ASP A 27 4.52 14.24 -6.73
N PRO A 28 3.34 14.49 -6.11
CA PRO A 28 2.94 14.10 -4.76
C PRO A 28 2.58 12.60 -4.64
N ARG A 29 3.37 11.88 -3.84
CA ARG A 29 3.34 10.40 -3.71
C ARG A 29 1.99 9.84 -3.32
N ASN A 30 1.21 10.63 -2.60
CA ASN A 30 -0.08 10.22 -2.08
C ASN A 30 -1.18 10.28 -3.15
N GLU A 31 -1.15 11.24 -4.07
CA GLU A 31 -2.20 11.37 -5.10
C GLU A 31 -2.14 10.21 -6.09
N TYR A 32 -0.94 9.85 -6.57
CA TYR A 32 -0.80 8.74 -7.51
C TYR A 32 -1.31 7.42 -6.92
N CYS A 33 -0.94 7.11 -5.67
CA CYS A 33 -1.43 5.90 -5.01
C CYS A 33 -2.94 5.93 -4.78
N VAL A 34 -3.50 7.08 -4.40
CA VAL A 34 -4.96 7.23 -4.27
C VAL A 34 -5.66 7.00 -5.62
N THR A 35 -5.13 7.56 -6.72
CA THR A 35 -5.68 7.35 -8.06
C THR A 35 -5.59 5.89 -8.49
N LEU A 36 -4.45 5.24 -8.27
CA LEU A 36 -4.26 3.81 -8.56
C LEU A 36 -5.32 2.98 -7.82
N PHE A 37 -5.54 3.24 -6.53
CA PHE A 37 -6.55 2.53 -5.76
C PHE A 37 -7.98 2.84 -6.20
N LYS A 38 -8.31 4.11 -6.46
CA LYS A 38 -9.67 4.54 -6.83
C LYS A 38 -10.07 4.15 -8.25
N GLU A 39 -9.16 4.28 -9.21
CA GLU A 39 -9.44 4.10 -10.63
C GLU A 39 -9.09 2.69 -11.11
N VAL A 40 -7.90 2.19 -10.77
CA VAL A 40 -7.44 0.88 -11.26
C VAL A 40 -8.03 -0.26 -10.42
N LEU A 41 -8.06 -0.09 -9.09
CA LEU A 41 -8.54 -1.13 -8.17
C LEU A 41 -10.00 -0.94 -7.76
N ASN A 42 -10.65 0.13 -8.23
CA ASN A 42 -12.02 0.53 -7.91
C ASN A 42 -12.30 0.64 -6.40
N GLU A 43 -11.26 0.86 -5.60
CA GLU A 43 -11.28 0.95 -4.15
C GLU A 43 -11.41 2.41 -3.73
N LYS A 44 -12.64 2.91 -3.82
CA LYS A 44 -12.98 4.31 -3.51
C LYS A 44 -12.76 4.69 -2.05
N THR A 45 -12.62 3.70 -1.17
CA THR A 45 -12.43 3.92 0.26
C THR A 45 -10.96 3.95 0.68
N ALA A 46 -10.03 3.97 -0.28
CA ALA A 46 -8.61 4.14 0.01
C ALA A 46 -8.30 5.57 0.51
N PHE A 47 -7.71 5.66 1.70
CA PHE A 47 -7.18 6.88 2.32
C PHE A 47 -5.82 6.60 2.98
N ASN A 48 -5.14 7.66 3.45
CA ASN A 48 -3.83 7.57 4.10
C ASN A 48 -2.82 6.69 3.31
N CYS A 49 -2.77 6.93 2.00
CA CYS A 49 -1.88 6.22 1.11
C CYS A 49 -0.43 6.66 1.32
N THR A 50 0.48 5.69 1.30
CA THR A 50 1.93 5.90 1.33
C THR A 50 2.53 5.20 0.13
N CYS A 51 3.57 5.79 -0.45
CA CYS A 51 4.32 5.18 -1.53
C CYS A 51 5.76 4.90 -1.09
N GLN A 52 6.21 3.67 -1.26
CA GLN A 52 7.60 3.26 -1.00
C GLN A 52 8.22 2.71 -2.28
N THR A 53 9.34 3.28 -2.70
CA THR A 53 10.14 2.74 -3.81
C THR A 53 11.15 1.73 -3.26
N LEU A 54 11.03 0.47 -3.69
CA LEU A 54 11.94 -0.62 -3.37
C LEU A 54 12.67 -1.03 -4.66
N HIS A 55 13.93 -0.61 -4.77
CA HIS A 55 14.75 -0.75 -5.98
C HIS A 55 14.07 -0.12 -7.22
N SER A 56 13.71 -0.96 -8.21
CA SER A 56 13.10 -0.54 -9.48
C SER A 56 11.57 -0.60 -9.49
N ARG A 57 10.93 -0.98 -8.36
CA ARG A 57 9.48 -1.06 -8.23
C ARG A 57 9.00 -0.16 -7.11
N ALA A 58 7.80 0.37 -7.26
CA ALA A 58 7.15 1.13 -6.21
C ALA A 58 5.97 0.34 -5.66
N ASN A 59 5.73 0.51 -4.37
CA ASN A 59 4.63 -0.11 -3.65
C ASN A 59 3.75 1.00 -3.08
N CYS A 60 2.50 1.03 -3.51
CA CYS A 60 1.47 1.83 -2.88
C CYS A 60 0.87 1.04 -1.72
N ARG A 61 0.74 1.69 -0.56
CA ARG A 61 0.10 1.13 0.61
C ARG A 61 -0.97 2.11 1.09
N CYS A 62 -2.24 1.72 1.02
CA CYS A 62 -3.37 2.55 1.44
C CYS A 62 -4.17 1.89 2.56
N GLN A 63 -4.75 2.70 3.45
CA GLN A 63 -5.78 2.28 4.40
C GLN A 63 -7.13 2.26 3.71
N LEU A 64 -7.94 1.25 3.99
CA LEU A 64 -9.31 1.12 3.51
C LEU A 64 -10.28 1.35 4.67
N ALA A 65 -11.41 1.99 4.39
CA ALA A 65 -12.42 2.30 5.41
C ALA A 65 -13.25 1.07 5.82
N ARG A 66 -13.09 -0.06 5.12
CA ARG A 66 -13.82 -1.30 5.35
C ARG A 66 -12.93 -2.30 6.10
N LYS A 67 -13.54 -3.24 6.81
CA LYS A 67 -12.81 -4.42 7.28
C LYS A 67 -12.33 -5.22 6.08
N CYS A 68 -11.02 -5.44 6.02
CA CYS A 68 -10.44 -6.63 5.41
C CYS A 68 -11.00 -7.84 6.17
#